data_AF-A0A3E0IRA6-F1
#
_entry.id   AF-A0A3E0IRA6-F1
#
_cell.length_a   1.000
_cell.length_b   1.000
_cell.length_c   1.000
_cell.angle_alpha   90.00
_cell.angle_beta   90.00
_cell.angle_gamma   90.00
#
_symmetry.space_group_name_H-M   'P 1'
#
loop_
_entity.id
_entity.type
_entity.pdbx_description
1 polymer ?
#
loop_
_entity_poly.entity_id
_entity_poly.type
_entity_poly.pdbx_seq_one_letter_code
_entity_poly.pdbx_strand_id
1 'polypeptide(L)'
;MEFGPKGLDKKLQNKEYTRDFKVSVLRFRQENKLSYRETANHFKISNPAMLAVWQRKFNEEGILGLDNKQRGRPSKMKRKQTKVKPDNHLPLKEDEREELERLRNENEMLKAGIAYQKKLQRLTQYYGSKHPKK
;
A
#
# COMPACT_ATOMS: atom_id res chain seq x y z
N MET A 1 9.02 -34.04 -2.25
CA MET A 1 9.71 -32.98 -3.04
C MET A 1 9.60 -33.41 -4.49
N GLU A 2 8.70 -32.83 -5.27
CA GLU A 2 8.42 -33.31 -6.64
C GLU A 2 8.34 -32.10 -7.58
N PHE A 3 9.49 -31.72 -8.13
CA PHE A 3 9.55 -30.92 -9.35
C PHE A 3 10.62 -31.57 -10.23
N GLY A 4 10.20 -32.47 -11.12
CA GLY A 4 11.05 -33.10 -12.14
C GLY A 4 11.51 -32.11 -13.23
N PRO A 5 11.90 -32.56 -14.44
CA PRO A 5 12.50 -31.71 -15.49
C PRO A 5 11.64 -30.50 -15.91
N LYS A 6 10.32 -30.53 -15.66
CA LYS A 6 9.40 -29.38 -15.83
C LYS A 6 9.73 -28.17 -14.94
N GLY A 7 10.52 -28.33 -13.88
CA GLY A 7 11.00 -27.23 -13.03
C GLY A 7 12.09 -26.37 -13.68
N LEU A 8 12.69 -26.84 -14.78
CA LEU A 8 13.76 -26.16 -15.51
C LEU A 8 13.27 -25.40 -16.74
N ASP A 9 11.97 -25.47 -17.06
CA ASP A 9 11.39 -24.67 -18.14
C ASP A 9 11.45 -23.18 -17.74
N LYS A 10 12.29 -22.44 -18.47
CA LYS A 10 12.41 -20.99 -18.29
C LYS A 10 11.06 -20.35 -18.58
N LYS A 11 10.41 -19.85 -17.52
CA LYS A 11 9.20 -19.04 -17.65
C LYS A 11 9.57 -17.69 -18.29
N LEU A 12 9.56 -17.66 -19.62
CA LEU A 12 9.94 -16.53 -20.47
C LEU A 12 8.97 -15.34 -20.42
N GLN A 13 7.81 -15.52 -19.80
CA GLN A 13 6.76 -14.51 -19.73
C GLN A 13 6.90 -13.66 -18.47
N ASN A 14 7.24 -12.38 -18.64
CA ASN A 14 7.13 -11.38 -17.58
C ASN A 14 5.65 -11.21 -17.24
N LYS A 15 5.21 -11.81 -16.13
CA LYS A 15 3.85 -11.60 -15.63
C LYS A 15 3.73 -10.19 -15.09
N GLU A 16 2.97 -9.36 -15.78
CA GLU A 16 2.59 -8.04 -15.27
C GLU A 16 1.41 -8.17 -14.32
N TYR A 17 1.46 -7.41 -13.23
CA TYR A 17 0.40 -7.37 -12.23
C TYR A 17 -0.19 -5.97 -12.23
N THR A 18 -1.52 -5.88 -12.30
CA THR A 18 -2.23 -4.60 -12.19
C THR A 18 -2.09 -4.02 -10.79
N ARG A 19 -2.26 -2.70 -10.68
CA ARG A 19 -2.26 -1.99 -9.38
C ARG A 19 -3.24 -2.64 -8.41
N ASP A 20 -4.48 -2.86 -8.85
CA ASP A 20 -5.55 -3.40 -8.01
C ASP A 20 -5.24 -4.80 -7.51
N PHE A 21 -4.61 -5.64 -8.36
CA PHE A 21 -4.17 -6.96 -7.95
C PHE A 21 -3.09 -6.88 -6.86
N LYS A 22 -2.13 -5.97 -6.97
CA LYS A 22 -1.11 -5.80 -5.93
C LYS A 22 -1.74 -5.34 -4.61
N VAL A 23 -2.73 -4.44 -4.67
CA VAL A 23 -3.48 -3.99 -3.48
C VAL A 23 -4.23 -5.15 -2.85
N SER A 24 -4.96 -5.96 -3.63
CA SER A 24 -5.71 -7.10 -3.11
C SER A 24 -4.80 -8.14 -2.45
N VAL A 25 -3.64 -8.42 -3.04
CA VAL A 25 -2.65 -9.35 -2.48
C VAL A 25 -2.09 -8.85 -1.14
N LEU A 26 -1.74 -7.57 -1.05
CA LEU A 26 -1.22 -6.98 0.19
C LEU A 26 -2.29 -6.93 1.30
N ARG A 27 -3.54 -6.58 0.96
CA ARG A 27 -4.67 -6.62 1.90
C ARG A 27 -4.92 -8.03 2.43
N PHE A 28 -5.03 -9.01 1.53
CA PHE A 28 -5.21 -10.42 1.90
C PHE A 28 -4.12 -10.89 2.86
N ARG A 29 -2.85 -10.55 2.59
CA ARG A 29 -1.74 -10.88 3.47
C ARG A 29 -1.92 -10.28 4.88
N GLN A 30 -2.30 -9.01 4.96
CA GLN A 30 -2.45 -8.30 6.24
C GLN A 30 -3.61 -8.88 7.06
N GLU A 31 -4.76 -9.12 6.43
CA GLU A 31 -5.95 -9.69 7.07
C GLU A 31 -5.70 -11.10 7.59
N ASN A 32 -5.04 -11.94 6.79
CA ASN A 32 -4.77 -13.34 7.12
C ASN A 32 -3.45 -13.54 7.90
N LYS A 33 -2.70 -12.47 8.17
CA LYS A 33 -1.39 -12.48 8.87
C LYS A 33 -0.39 -13.50 8.30
N LEU A 34 -0.39 -13.66 6.98
CA LEU A 34 0.43 -14.65 6.29
C LEU A 34 1.85 -14.15 6.02
N SER A 35 2.78 -15.11 5.92
CA SER A 35 4.11 -14.82 5.39
C SER A 35 4.06 -14.48 3.90
N TYR A 36 5.13 -13.85 3.39
CA TYR A 36 5.25 -13.58 1.95
C TYR A 36 5.25 -14.87 1.12
N ARG A 37 5.79 -15.97 1.64
CA ARG A 37 5.83 -17.26 0.92
C ARG A 37 4.45 -17.88 0.82
N GLU A 38 3.69 -17.90 1.92
CA GLU A 38 2.32 -18.42 1.93
C GLU A 38 1.40 -17.60 1.03
N THR A 39 1.50 -16.27 1.11
CA THR A 39 0.75 -15.36 0.23
C THR A 39 1.11 -15.61 -1.24
N ALA A 40 2.39 -15.73 -1.57
CA ALA A 40 2.84 -16.00 -2.93
C ALA A 40 2.33 -17.35 -3.45
N ASN A 41 2.30 -18.38 -2.62
CA ASN A 41 1.75 -19.69 -2.97
C ASN A 41 0.24 -19.60 -3.25
N HIS A 42 -0.50 -18.87 -2.42
CA HIS A 42 -1.95 -18.66 -2.60
C HIS A 42 -2.27 -17.99 -3.95
N PHE A 43 -1.54 -16.94 -4.30
CA PHE A 43 -1.73 -16.21 -5.56
C PHE A 43 -0.93 -16.76 -6.75
N LYS A 44 -0.26 -17.91 -6.59
CA LYS A 44 0.60 -18.54 -7.62
C LYS A 44 1.66 -17.57 -8.19
N ILE A 45 2.24 -16.75 -7.30
CA ILE A 45 3.33 -15.82 -7.59
C ILE A 45 4.65 -16.57 -7.39
N SER A 46 5.47 -16.62 -8.44
CA SER A 46 6.72 -17.40 -8.43
C SER A 46 7.81 -16.83 -7.50
N ASN A 47 7.82 -15.51 -7.29
CA ASN A 47 8.84 -14.85 -6.48
C ASN A 47 8.21 -14.16 -5.25
N PRO A 48 8.30 -14.78 -4.05
CA PRO A 48 7.84 -14.18 -2.81
C PRO A 48 8.51 -12.85 -2.46
N ALA A 49 9.77 -12.63 -2.87
CA ALA A 49 10.47 -11.37 -2.63
C ALA A 49 9.81 -10.19 -3.35
N MET A 50 9.08 -10.45 -4.43
CA MET A 50 8.29 -9.43 -5.14
C MET A 50 7.22 -8.80 -4.22
N LEU A 51 6.61 -9.59 -3.34
CA LEU A 51 5.64 -9.10 -2.37
C LEU A 51 6.27 -8.18 -1.33
N ALA A 52 7.50 -8.48 -0.89
CA ALA A 52 8.23 -7.60 0.01
C ALA A 52 8.53 -6.24 -0.65
N VAL A 53 8.88 -6.24 -1.94
CA VAL A 53 9.07 -4.99 -2.70
C VAL A 53 7.77 -4.20 -2.82
N TRP A 54 6.65 -4.86 -3.15
CA TRP A 54 5.34 -4.19 -3.19
C TRP A 54 4.94 -3.61 -1.84
N GLN A 55 5.15 -4.35 -0.75
CA GLN A 55 4.88 -3.87 0.60
C GLN A 55 5.74 -2.64 0.91
N ARG A 56 7.04 -2.66 0.59
CA ARG A 56 7.94 -1.53 0.80
C ARG A 56 7.48 -0.30 0.02
N LYS A 57 7.15 -0.48 -1.26
CA LYS A 57 6.64 0.58 -2.14
C LYS A 57 5.32 1.15 -1.65
N PHE A 58 4.43 0.31 -1.15
CA PHE A 58 3.16 0.73 -0.54
C PHE A 58 3.39 1.53 0.74
N ASN A 59 4.35 1.14 1.58
CA ASN A 59 4.67 1.87 2.80
C ASN A 59 5.33 3.23 2.51
N GLU A 60 6.14 3.33 1.45
CA GLU A 60 6.84 4.56 1.05
C GLU A 60 5.94 5.55 0.30
N GLU A 61 5.19 5.06 -0.71
CA GLU A 61 4.51 5.88 -1.72
C GLU A 61 2.99 5.62 -1.75
N GLY A 62 2.46 4.80 -0.84
CA GLY A 62 1.04 4.43 -0.82
C GLY A 62 0.62 3.63 -2.05
N ILE A 63 -0.64 3.80 -2.46
CA ILE A 63 -1.20 3.12 -3.64
C ILE A 63 -0.45 3.50 -4.93
N LEU A 64 0.06 4.73 -5.03
CA LEU A 64 0.84 5.21 -6.19
C LEU A 64 2.16 4.45 -6.35
N GLY A 65 2.74 3.96 -5.25
CA GLY A 65 3.96 3.14 -5.27
C GLY A 65 3.79 1.79 -5.97
N LEU A 66 2.55 1.32 -6.13
CA LEU A 66 2.23 0.05 -6.77
C LEU A 66 2.06 0.15 -8.28
N ASP A 67 2.21 1.34 -8.85
CA ASP A 67 2.14 1.54 -10.30
C ASP A 67 3.23 0.81 -11.06
N ASN A 68 2.86 0.34 -12.25
CA ASN A 68 3.80 -0.24 -13.20
C ASN A 68 4.63 0.88 -13.81
N LYS A 69 5.71 1.27 -13.11
CA LYS A 69 6.73 2.15 -13.67
C LYS A 69 7.38 1.44 -14.87
N GLN A 70 7.57 2.17 -15.97
CA GLN A 70 8.21 1.67 -17.18
C GLN A 70 9.53 0.97 -16.81
N ARG A 71 9.62 -0.33 -17.09
CA ARG A 71 10.76 -1.16 -16.70
C ARG A 71 11.89 -0.96 -17.72
N GLY A 72 13.04 -0.48 -17.27
CA GLY A 72 14.23 -0.34 -18.11
C GLY A 72 14.87 1.04 -18.07
N ARG A 73 15.95 1.22 -18.84
CA ARG A 73 16.65 2.50 -18.96
C ARG A 73 15.74 3.51 -19.66
N PRO A 74 15.60 4.75 -19.15
CA PRO A 74 14.90 5.80 -19.88
C PRO A 74 15.55 5.99 -21.26
N SER A 75 14.74 6.16 -22.30
CA SER A 75 15.24 6.40 -23.66
C SER A 75 16.06 7.69 -23.71
N LYS A 76 17.25 7.64 -24.32
CA LYS A 76 18.09 8.82 -24.55
C LYS A 76 17.54 9.74 -25.64
N MET A 77 16.68 9.24 -26.53
CA MET A 77 16.03 10.07 -27.53
C MET A 77 14.87 10.83 -26.88
N LYS A 78 14.80 12.14 -27.16
CA LYS A 78 13.61 12.95 -26.88
C LYS A 78 12.46 12.36 -27.68
N ARG A 79 11.62 11.53 -27.06
CA ARG A 79 10.31 11.21 -27.64
C ARG A 79 9.64 12.55 -27.91
N LYS A 80 9.10 12.75 -29.13
CA LYS A 80 8.14 13.83 -29.38
C LYS A 80 7.03 13.61 -28.37
N GLN A 81 7.07 14.33 -27.26
CA GLN A 81 5.94 14.43 -26.38
C GLN A 81 4.90 15.16 -27.23
N THR A 82 3.91 14.44 -27.75
CA THR A 82 2.60 15.05 -27.90
C THR A 82 2.32 15.60 -26.50
N LYS A 83 2.38 16.92 -26.36
CA LYS A 83 2.10 17.60 -25.10
C LYS A 83 0.60 17.43 -24.83
N VAL A 84 0.17 16.21 -24.52
CA VAL A 84 -0.93 16.04 -23.61
C VAL A 84 -0.30 16.40 -22.28
N LYS A 85 -0.31 17.71 -21.98
CA LYS A 85 -0.15 18.16 -20.60
C LYS A 85 -1.13 17.29 -19.81
N PRO A 86 -0.72 16.57 -18.75
CA PRO A 86 -1.71 16.17 -17.79
C PRO A 86 -2.32 17.48 -17.33
N ASP A 87 -3.57 17.72 -17.71
CA ASP A 87 -4.33 18.82 -17.17
C ASP A 87 -4.57 18.48 -15.70
N ASN A 88 -3.54 18.69 -14.89
CA ASN A 88 -3.60 18.60 -13.43
C ASN A 88 -4.36 19.81 -12.85
N HIS A 89 -5.11 20.53 -13.69
CA HIS A 89 -6.00 21.62 -13.34
C HIS A 89 -7.37 21.43 -14.01
N LEU A 90 -7.85 20.19 -14.10
CA LEU A 90 -9.30 20.03 -13.99
C LEU A 90 -9.69 20.54 -12.59
N PRO A 91 -10.49 21.62 -12.47
CA PRO A 91 -11.04 21.97 -11.17
C PRO A 91 -11.75 20.72 -10.64
N LEU A 92 -11.39 20.28 -9.43
CA LEU A 92 -12.13 19.20 -8.75
C LEU A 92 -13.62 19.50 -8.92
N LYS A 93 -14.39 18.48 -9.34
CA LYS A 93 -15.84 18.60 -9.38
C LYS A 93 -16.30 19.04 -7.99
N GLU A 94 -17.32 19.88 -7.91
CA GLU A 94 -17.79 20.46 -6.65
C GLU A 94 -18.02 19.37 -5.58
N ASP A 95 -18.56 18.23 -6.00
CA ASP A 95 -18.71 17.01 -5.20
C ASP A 95 -17.40 16.45 -4.61
N GLU A 96 -16.30 16.45 -5.38
CA GLU A 96 -15.00 15.95 -4.92
C GLU A 96 -14.36 16.90 -3.89
N ARG A 97 -14.65 18.21 -3.97
CA ARG A 97 -14.16 19.21 -3.00
C ARG A 97 -14.88 19.07 -1.67
N GLU A 98 -16.20 18.92 -1.73
CA GLU A 98 -17.03 18.76 -0.54
C GLU A 98 -16.68 17.45 0.18
N GLU A 99 -16.47 16.37 -0.56
CA GLU A 99 -16.02 15.10 0.01
C GLU A 99 -14.63 15.21 0.66
N LEU A 100 -13.71 15.95 0.03
CA LEU A 100 -12.39 16.21 0.59
C LEU A 100 -12.47 17.00 1.90
N GLU A 101 -13.38 17.96 1.99
CA GLU A 101 -13.63 18.75 3.21
C GLU A 101 -14.24 17.88 4.32
N ARG A 102 -15.26 17.09 4.00
CA ARG A 102 -15.84 16.11 4.94
C ARG A 102 -14.77 15.16 5.50
N LEU A 103 -13.96 14.58 4.62
CA LEU A 103 -12.87 13.67 5.02
C LEU A 103 -11.82 14.38 5.89
N ARG A 104 -11.52 15.66 5.62
CA ARG A 104 -10.58 16.44 6.45
C ARG A 104 -11.13 16.69 7.84
N ASN A 105 -12.41 17.09 7.95
CA ASN A 105 -13.08 17.31 9.22
C ASN A 105 -13.17 16.02 10.03
N GLU A 106 -13.56 14.91 9.41
CA GLU A 106 -13.58 13.60 10.07
C GLU A 106 -12.19 13.21 10.57
N ASN A 107 -11.15 13.41 9.76
CA ASN A 107 -9.78 13.10 10.15
C ASN A 107 -9.30 13.95 11.35
N GLU A 108 -9.67 15.23 11.38
CA GLU A 108 -9.38 16.13 12.48
C GLU A 108 -10.08 15.70 13.77
N MET A 109 -11.39 15.40 13.69
CA MET A 109 -12.17 14.90 14.82
C MET A 109 -11.60 13.59 15.38
N LEU A 110 -11.24 12.64 14.50
CA LEU A 110 -10.61 11.38 14.89
C LEU A 110 -9.26 11.60 15.58
N LYS A 111 -8.43 12.52 15.08
CA LYS A 111 -7.15 12.89 15.72
C LYS A 111 -7.37 13.48 17.12
N ALA A 112 -8.36 14.36 17.28
CA ALA A 112 -8.72 14.93 18.57
C ALA A 112 -9.19 13.85 19.56
N GLY A 113 -10.05 12.93 19.11
CA GLY A 113 -10.51 11.79 19.92
C GLY A 113 -9.36 10.90 20.39
N ILE A 114 -8.44 10.55 19.49
CA ILE A 114 -7.24 9.77 19.82
C ILE A 114 -6.35 10.50 20.84
N ALA A 115 -6.16 11.82 20.68
CA ALA A 115 -5.36 12.62 21.61
C ALA A 115 -5.99 12.65 23.02
N TYR A 116 -7.31 12.85 23.09
CA TYR A 116 -8.05 12.83 24.34
C TYR A 116 -7.96 11.47 25.04
N GLN A 117 -8.18 10.37 24.31
CA GLN A 117 -8.07 9.02 24.86
C GLN A 117 -6.67 8.74 25.42
N LYS A 118 -5.61 9.14 24.71
CA LYS A 118 -4.22 9.02 25.21
C LYS A 118 -3.99 9.80 26.50
N LYS A 119 -4.60 10.99 26.64
CA LYS A 119 -4.51 11.79 27.88
C LYS A 119 -5.21 11.09 29.05
N LEU A 120 -6.40 10.53 28.83
CA LEU A 120 -7.11 9.75 29.85
C LEU A 120 -6.33 8.50 30.29
N GLN A 121 -5.76 7.77 29.34
CA GLN A 121 -4.93 6.60 29.63
C GLN A 121 -3.72 6.97 30.50
N ARG A 122 -3.02 8.07 30.20
CA ARG A 122 -1.90 8.57 31.01
C ARG A 122 -2.32 8.93 32.43
N LEU A 123 -3.45 9.64 32.59
CA LEU A 123 -3.96 9.98 33.92
C LEU A 123 -4.29 8.72 34.73
N THR A 124 -4.99 7.77 34.11
CA THR A 124 -5.33 6.49 34.75
C THR A 124 -4.10 5.73 35.20
N GLN A 125 -3.06 5.64 34.35
CA GLN A 125 -1.78 5.01 34.69
C GLN A 125 -1.06 5.75 35.83
N TYR A 126 -1.06 7.08 35.83
CA TYR A 126 -0.45 7.90 36.88
C TYR A 126 -1.11 7.68 38.24
N TYR A 127 -2.45 7.67 38.29
CA TYR A 127 -3.16 7.42 39.55
C TYR A 127 -3.03 5.97 40.03
N GLY A 128 -3.02 5.01 39.10
CA GLY A 128 -2.77 3.60 39.41
C GLY A 128 -1.38 3.34 39.99
N SER A 129 -0.36 4.10 39.58
CA SER A 129 1.00 3.98 40.15
C SER A 129 1.18 4.76 41.46
N LYS A 130 0.51 5.91 41.64
CA LYS A 130 0.58 6.71 42.87
C LYS A 130 -0.27 6.19 44.02
N HIS A 131 -1.35 5.47 43.74
CA HIS A 131 -2.21 4.84 44.75
C HIS A 131 -2.42 3.36 44.41
N PRO A 132 -1.42 2.50 44.66
CA PRO A 132 -1.61 1.06 44.50
C PRO A 132 -2.70 0.61 45.48
N LYS A 133 -3.70 -0.11 44.95
CA LYS A 133 -4.72 -0.76 45.78
C LYS A 133 -4.00 -1.81 46.65
N LYS A 134 -4.09 -1.65 47.97
CA LYS A 134 -3.61 -2.61 48.97
C LYS A 134 -4.38 -3.92 48.88
#